data_AF-A0A7S0TD73-F1
#
_entry.id   AF-A0A7S0TD73-F1
#
_cell.length_a   1.000
_cell.length_b   1.000
_cell.length_c   1.000
_cell.angle_alpha   90.00
_cell.angle_beta   90.00
_cell.angle_gamma   90.00
#
_symmetry.space_group_name_H-M   'P 1'
#
loop_
_entity.id
_entity.type
_entity.pdbx_description
1 polymer ?
#
loop_
_entity_poly.entity_id
_entity_poly.type
_entity_poly.pdbx_seq_one_letter_code
_entity_poly.pdbx_strand_id
1 'polypeptide(L)'
;WYVRLLLSIFGGFFNVLLWVGSVLCFIAYGIDQSEIKDQTNLYLGIVLAVVVTLTGIFGYYQESKSADLMGSLSKMKPKNVIVTRDGKDAELEPRDLVPGDIVRLETGMALPADLRIVECTPDMEVDNSSLTG
;
A
#
# COMPACT_ATOMS: atom_id res chain seq x y z
N TRP A 1 -9.62 -8.59 -2.85
CA TRP A 1 -10.57 -7.47 -2.72
C TRP A 1 -11.58 -7.74 -1.60
N TYR A 2 -12.50 -8.70 -1.75
CA TYR A 2 -13.50 -9.05 -0.71
C TYR A 2 -12.93 -9.41 0.66
N VAL A 3 -11.83 -10.18 0.71
CA VAL A 3 -11.19 -10.57 1.97
C VAL A 3 -10.60 -9.38 2.74
N ARG A 4 -10.06 -8.37 2.04
CA ARG A 4 -9.54 -7.15 2.69
C ARG A 4 -10.67 -6.25 3.20
N LEU A 5 -11.77 -6.18 2.46
CA LEU A 5 -12.97 -5.46 2.91
C LEU A 5 -13.58 -6.12 4.14
N LEU A 6 -13.66 -7.45 4.17
CA LEU A 6 -14.09 -8.22 5.35
C LEU A 6 -13.13 -8.03 6.54
N LEU A 7 -11.82 -8.10 6.33
CA LEU A 7 -10.83 -7.83 7.38
C LEU A 7 -10.87 -6.39 7.90
N SER A 8 -11.27 -5.42 7.09
CA SER A 8 -11.44 -4.03 7.56
C SER A 8 -12.74 -3.86 8.37
N ILE A 9 -13.81 -4.53 7.95
CA ILE A 9 -15.10 -4.52 8.69
C ILE A 9 -15.00 -5.28 10.02
N PHE A 10 -14.24 -6.38 10.07
CA PHE A 10 -14.16 -7.28 11.23
C PHE A 10 -12.83 -7.23 12.00
N GLY A 11 -11.78 -6.59 11.49
CA GLY A 11 -10.42 -6.69 12.07
C GLY A 11 -10.09 -5.61 13.11
N GLY A 12 -10.82 -4.50 13.14
CA GLY A 12 -10.62 -3.47 14.17
C GLY A 12 -11.16 -3.93 15.52
N PHE A 13 -10.35 -3.84 16.59
CA PHE A 13 -10.77 -4.15 17.97
C PHE A 13 -12.12 -3.51 18.32
N PHE A 14 -12.28 -2.22 17.98
CA PHE A 14 -13.52 -1.49 18.20
C PHE A 14 -14.71 -2.04 17.38
N ASN A 15 -14.51 -2.40 16.12
CA ASN A 15 -15.57 -2.97 15.27
C ASN A 15 -16.03 -4.35 15.76
N VAL A 16 -15.11 -5.16 16.29
CA VAL A 16 -15.44 -6.44 16.94
C VAL A 16 -16.31 -6.23 18.17
N LEU A 17 -15.96 -5.26 19.02
CA LEU A 17 -16.77 -4.92 20.20
C LEU A 17 -18.20 -4.52 19.81
N LEU A 18 -18.36 -3.72 18.75
CA LEU A 18 -19.68 -3.28 18.29
C LEU A 18 -20.48 -4.40 17.62
N TRP A 19 -19.84 -5.31 16.89
CA TRP A 19 -20.50 -6.52 16.37
C TRP A 19 -21.00 -7.41 17.49
N VAL A 20 -20.16 -7.64 18.51
CA VAL A 20 -20.55 -8.40 19.70
C VAL A 20 -21.72 -7.71 20.43
N GLY A 21 -21.69 -6.38 20.56
CA GLY A 21 -22.78 -5.59 21.12
C GLY A 21 -24.09 -5.71 20.33
N SER A 22 -24.03 -5.62 19.01
CA SER A 22 -25.20 -5.79 18.13
C SER A 22 -25.81 -7.19 18.28
N VAL A 23 -24.97 -8.24 18.26
CA VAL A 23 -25.42 -9.63 18.46
C VAL A 23 -26.03 -9.83 19.85
N LEU A 24 -25.43 -9.25 20.90
CA LEU A 24 -25.99 -9.27 22.26
C LEU A 24 -27.37 -8.60 22.32
N CYS A 25 -27.58 -7.46 21.65
CA CYS A 25 -28.89 -6.81 21.59
C CYS A 25 -29.95 -7.67 20.88
N PHE A 26 -29.57 -8.38 19.81
CA PHE A 26 -30.47 -9.31 19.13
C PHE A 26 -30.80 -10.55 19.98
N ILE A 27 -29.82 -11.10 20.70
CA ILE A 27 -30.03 -12.22 21.62
C ILE A 27 -30.90 -11.78 22.80
N ALA A 28 -30.66 -10.60 23.37
CA ALA A 28 -31.47 -10.05 24.45
C ALA A 28 -32.94 -9.88 24.03
N TYR A 29 -33.19 -9.37 22.82
CA TYR A 29 -34.54 -9.31 22.25
C TYR A 29 -35.19 -10.69 22.04
N GLY A 30 -34.39 -11.72 21.74
CA GLY A 30 -34.87 -13.09 21.56
C GLY A 30 -35.15 -13.86 22.86
N ILE A 31 -34.44 -13.51 23.95
CA ILE A 31 -34.60 -14.14 25.28
C ILE A 31 -35.67 -13.41 26.11
N ASP A 32 -36.00 -12.16 25.77
CA ASP A 32 -37.00 -11.38 26.48
C ASP A 32 -38.39 -12.05 26.40
N GLN A 33 -38.77 -12.71 27.49
CA GLN A 33 -40.04 -13.41 27.68
C GLN A 33 -41.09 -12.53 28.38
N SER A 34 -40.82 -11.22 28.50
CA SER A 34 -41.70 -10.25 29.16
C SER A 34 -42.83 -9.78 28.23
N GLU A 35 -44.00 -9.51 28.82
CA GLU A 35 -45.26 -9.18 28.13
C GLU A 35 -45.19 -7.84 27.34
N ILE A 36 -44.18 -7.01 27.61
CA ILE A 36 -43.89 -5.77 26.88
C ILE A 36 -42.60 -5.98 26.09
N LYS A 37 -42.76 -6.31 24.80
CA LYS A 37 -41.63 -6.50 23.90
C LYS A 37 -40.96 -5.15 23.64
N ASP A 38 -39.87 -4.85 24.35
CA ASP A 38 -39.13 -3.61 24.20
C ASP A 38 -38.45 -3.56 22.82
N GLN A 39 -39.09 -2.88 21.86
CA GLN A 39 -38.58 -2.67 20.50
C GLN A 39 -37.22 -1.94 20.50
N THR A 40 -36.91 -1.23 21.59
CA THR A 40 -35.68 -0.47 21.80
C THR A 40 -34.42 -1.32 21.56
N ASN A 41 -34.40 -2.57 22.04
CA ASN A 41 -33.24 -3.46 21.85
C ASN A 41 -33.03 -3.86 20.38
N LEU A 42 -34.13 -4.01 19.64
CA LEU A 42 -34.10 -4.31 18.20
C LEU A 42 -33.59 -3.10 17.40
N TYR A 43 -34.09 -1.90 17.69
CA TYR A 43 -33.59 -0.67 17.08
C TYR A 43 -32.11 -0.46 17.36
N LEU A 44 -31.67 -0.66 18.61
CA LEU A 44 -30.27 -0.50 19.00
C LEU A 44 -29.36 -1.48 18.25
N GLY A 45 -29.75 -2.76 18.15
CA GLY A 45 -29.01 -3.78 17.41
C GLY A 45 -28.85 -3.46 15.93
N ILE A 46 -29.92 -3.01 15.27
CA ILE A 46 -29.91 -2.59 13.85
C ILE A 46 -29.02 -1.36 13.65
N VAL A 47 -29.16 -0.34 14.49
CA VAL A 47 -28.35 0.88 14.41
C VAL A 47 -26.86 0.56 14.57
N LEU A 48 -26.50 -0.28 15.54
CA LEU A 48 -25.11 -0.71 15.75
C LEU A 48 -24.55 -1.45 14.52
N ALA A 49 -25.32 -2.35 13.91
CA ALA A 49 -24.91 -3.07 12.71
C ALA A 49 -24.66 -2.13 11.52
N VAL A 50 -25.53 -1.12 11.33
CA VAL A 50 -25.37 -0.12 10.26
C VAL A 50 -24.14 0.76 10.50
N VAL A 51 -23.95 1.26 11.73
CA VAL A 51 -22.82 2.13 12.07
C VAL A 51 -21.48 1.40 11.90
N VAL A 52 -21.39 0.15 12.33
CA VAL A 52 -20.21 -0.70 12.13
C VAL A 52 -19.91 -0.93 10.64
N THR A 53 -20.94 -1.19 9.85
CA THR A 53 -20.77 -1.42 8.42
C THR A 53 -20.23 -0.16 7.73
N LEU A 54 -20.78 1.01 8.06
CA LEU A 54 -20.31 2.28 7.52
C LEU A 54 -18.86 2.58 7.93
N THR A 55 -18.55 2.47 9.21
CA THR A 55 -17.20 2.74 9.73
C THR A 55 -16.15 1.78 9.15
N GLY A 56 -16.50 0.51 8.93
CA GLY A 56 -15.64 -0.45 8.23
C GLY A 56 -15.40 -0.11 6.75
N ILE A 57 -16.41 0.38 6.03
CA ILE A 57 -16.26 0.84 4.63
C ILE A 57 -15.33 2.05 4.56
N PHE A 58 -15.50 3.04 5.45
CA PHE A 58 -14.61 4.19 5.52
C PHE A 58 -13.17 3.81 5.88
N GLY A 59 -12.99 2.88 6.83
CA GLY A 59 -11.68 2.34 7.18
C GLY A 59 -10.99 1.67 5.99
N TYR A 60 -11.71 0.82 5.26
CA TYR A 60 -11.18 0.17 4.05
C TYR A 60 -10.76 1.18 2.98
N TYR A 61 -11.57 2.23 2.79
CA TYR A 61 -11.25 3.28 1.82
C TYR A 61 -9.99 4.06 2.21
N GLN A 62 -9.78 4.31 3.50
CA GLN A 62 -8.59 4.98 4.00
C GLN A 62 -7.35 4.10 3.86
N GLU A 63 -7.47 2.81 4.14
CA GLU A 63 -6.37 1.83 4.01
C GLU A 63 -5.99 1.57 2.54
N SER A 64 -6.97 1.52 1.64
CA SER A 64 -6.72 1.38 0.19
C SER A 64 -5.93 2.57 -0.35
N LYS A 65 -6.25 3.80 0.08
CA LYS A 65 -5.49 4.99 -0.29
C LYS A 65 -4.03 4.93 0.18
N SER A 66 -3.79 4.41 1.37
CA SER A 66 -2.42 4.22 1.88
C SER A 66 -1.66 3.15 1.11
N ALA A 67 -2.32 2.07 0.69
CA ALA A 67 -1.70 1.01 -0.10
C ALA A 67 -1.29 1.47 -1.51
N ASP A 68 -2.09 2.34 -2.13
CA ASP A 68 -1.80 2.87 -3.48
C ASP A 68 -0.56 3.78 -3.50
N LEU A 69 -0.29 4.51 -2.41
CA LEU A 69 0.92 5.33 -2.28
C LEU A 69 2.20 4.48 -2.28
N MET A 70 2.19 3.34 -1.58
CA MET A 70 3.34 2.41 -1.62
C MET A 70 3.47 1.68 -2.96
N GLY A 71 2.34 1.35 -3.60
CA GLY A 71 2.32 0.76 -4.94
C GLY A 71 2.92 1.68 -6.00
N SER A 72 2.62 2.98 -5.94
CA SER A 72 3.20 3.99 -6.84
C SER A 72 4.70 4.15 -6.64
N LEU A 73 5.19 4.10 -5.39
CA LEU A 73 6.63 4.07 -5.09
C LEU A 73 7.32 2.84 -5.71
N SER A 74 6.67 1.67 -5.67
CA SER A 74 7.23 0.43 -6.23
C SER A 74 7.22 0.35 -7.76
N LYS A 75 6.35 1.14 -8.42
CA LYS A 75 6.37 1.33 -9.89
C LYS A 75 7.43 2.31 -10.33
N MET A 76 8.01 3.08 -9.40
CA MET A 76 9.21 3.86 -9.59
C MET A 76 10.48 2.99 -9.45
N LYS A 77 10.40 1.74 -9.92
CA LYS A 77 11.58 0.90 -10.10
C LYS A 77 12.45 1.51 -11.21
N PRO A 78 13.79 1.40 -11.09
CA PRO A 78 14.70 2.21 -11.87
C PRO A 78 14.52 1.90 -13.36
N LYS A 79 14.64 2.94 -14.19
CA LYS A 79 14.81 2.81 -15.64
C LYS A 79 15.81 1.68 -15.93
N ASN A 80 15.51 0.85 -16.93
CA ASN A 80 16.50 -0.08 -17.49
C ASN A 80 17.79 0.68 -17.77
N VAL A 81 18.92 0.02 -17.50
CA VAL A 81 20.24 0.59 -17.71
C VAL A 81 20.72 0.12 -19.08
N ILE A 82 21.21 1.06 -19.88
CA ILE A 82 21.83 0.74 -21.17
C ILE A 82 23.29 0.37 -20.90
N VAL A 83 23.67 -0.85 -21.23
CA VAL A 83 25.06 -1.32 -21.14
C VAL A 83 25.58 -1.73 -22.51
N THR A 84 26.87 -1.58 -22.73
CA THR A 84 27.54 -2.07 -23.94
C THR A 84 28.33 -3.33 -23.60
N ARG A 85 27.88 -4.49 -24.12
CA ARG A 85 28.57 -5.79 -24.02
C ARG A 85 28.88 -6.30 -25.42
N ASP A 86 30.09 -6.80 -25.65
CA ASP A 86 30.53 -7.32 -26.96
C ASP A 86 30.29 -6.35 -28.14
N GLY A 87 30.40 -5.04 -27.88
CA GLY A 87 30.19 -3.98 -28.87
C GLY A 87 28.73 -3.73 -29.27
N LYS A 88 27.76 -4.29 -28.53
CA LYS A 88 26.33 -4.05 -28.72
C LYS A 88 25.71 -3.46 -27.47
N ASP A 89 24.82 -2.49 -27.67
CA ASP A 89 24.02 -1.92 -26.60
C ASP A 89 22.89 -2.88 -26.24
N ALA A 90 22.74 -3.15 -24.95
CA ALA A 90 21.72 -4.00 -24.37
C ALA A 90 21.09 -3.30 -23.17
N GLU A 91 19.76 -3.38 -23.06
CA GLU A 91 19.05 -2.95 -21.86
C GLU A 91 19.05 -4.08 -20.83
N LEU A 92 19.47 -3.77 -19.60
CA LEU A 92 19.47 -4.69 -18.49
C LEU A 92 18.80 -4.08 -17.26
N GLU A 93 18.26 -4.94 -16.40
CA GLU A 93 17.86 -4.50 -15.07
C GLU A 93 19.13 -4.15 -14.25
N PRO A 94 19.08 -3.12 -13.38
CA PRO A 94 20.22 -2.77 -12.52
C PRO A 94 20.76 -3.93 -11.67
N ARG A 95 19.96 -4.97 -11.44
CA ARG A 95 20.33 -6.16 -10.66
C ARG A 95 21.27 -7.11 -11.41
N ASP A 96 21.29 -7.03 -12.73
CA ASP A 96 22.09 -7.90 -13.60
C ASP A 96 23.41 -7.26 -14.05
N LEU A 97 23.73 -6.07 -13.51
CA LEU A 97 25.00 -5.38 -13.71
C LEU A 97 26.14 -6.13 -13.00
N VAL A 98 27.23 -6.35 -13.72
CA VAL A 98 28.44 -6.98 -13.17
C VAL A 98 29.65 -6.06 -13.30
N PRO A 99 30.66 -6.20 -12.41
CA PRO A 99 31.90 -5.45 -12.54
C PRO A 99 32.56 -5.71 -13.89
N GLY A 100 32.81 -4.63 -14.65
CA GLY A 100 33.38 -4.70 -16.00
C GLY A 100 32.41 -4.27 -17.12
N ASP A 101 31.13 -4.12 -16.82
CA ASP A 101 30.16 -3.57 -17.77
C ASP A 101 30.43 -2.08 -18.05
N ILE A 102 30.31 -1.69 -19.32
CA ILE A 102 30.31 -0.28 -19.73
C ILE A 102 28.87 0.21 -19.72
N VAL A 103 28.57 1.12 -18.80
CA VAL A 103 27.23 1.69 -18.64
C VAL A 103 27.13 3.03 -19.35
N ARG A 104 26.08 3.24 -20.14
CA ARG A 104 25.74 4.54 -20.72
C ARG A 104 24.71 5.23 -19.83
N LEU A 105 25.05 6.44 -19.40
CA LEU A 105 24.19 7.28 -18.57
C LEU A 105 23.60 8.42 -19.41
N GLU A 106 22.32 8.69 -19.21
CA GLU A 106 21.62 9.83 -19.81
C GLU A 106 21.13 10.79 -18.73
N THR A 107 20.86 12.03 -19.14
CA THR A 107 20.35 13.08 -18.25
C THR A 107 19.06 12.65 -17.57
N GLY A 108 19.00 12.81 -16.24
CA GLY A 108 17.83 12.44 -15.43
C GLY A 108 17.72 10.94 -15.15
N MET A 109 18.80 10.18 -15.29
CA MET A 109 18.93 8.82 -14.76
C MET A 109 19.55 8.84 -13.36
N ALA A 110 19.06 7.95 -12.49
CA ALA A 110 19.74 7.63 -11.24
C ALA A 110 20.94 6.71 -11.52
N LEU A 111 22.03 6.88 -10.77
CA LEU A 111 23.21 6.02 -10.87
C LEU A 111 22.83 4.60 -10.38
N PRO A 112 22.99 3.54 -11.21
CA PRO A 112 22.56 2.19 -10.86
C PRO A 112 23.53 1.45 -9.92
N ALA A 113 24.79 1.86 -9.90
CA ALA A 113 25.86 1.33 -9.06
C ALA A 113 26.97 2.39 -8.90
N ASP A 114 27.99 2.09 -8.12
CA ASP A 114 29.21 2.89 -8.08
C ASP A 114 29.97 2.70 -9.41
N LEU A 115 30.11 3.79 -10.17
CA LEU A 115 30.69 3.77 -11.50
C LEU A 115 32.00 4.57 -11.53
N ARG A 116 32.93 4.12 -12.36
CA ARG A 116 34.12 4.89 -12.73
C ARG A 116 33.89 5.52 -14.10
N ILE A 117 34.02 6.84 -14.17
CA ILE A 117 33.88 7.59 -15.42
C ILE A 117 35.05 7.24 -16.35
N VAL A 118 34.73 6.78 -17.56
CA VAL A 118 35.69 6.48 -18.62
C VAL A 118 35.66 7.58 -19.69
N GLU A 119 34.45 7.99 -20.08
CA GLU A 119 34.18 9.07 -21.02
C GLU A 119 33.05 9.93 -20.48
N CYS A 120 33.13 11.25 -20.68
CA CYS A 120 32.09 12.20 -20.28
C CYS A 120 31.92 13.29 -21.33
N THR A 121 30.70 13.84 -21.39
CA THR A 121 30.46 15.07 -22.13
C THR A 121 30.95 16.29 -21.33
N PRO A 122 31.31 17.41 -21.98
CA PRO A 122 31.84 18.60 -21.29
C PRO A 122 30.88 19.21 -20.27
N ASP A 123 29.58 18.95 -20.42
CA ASP A 123 28.45 19.45 -19.63
C ASP A 123 27.91 18.40 -18.64
N MET A 124 28.67 17.34 -18.37
CA MET A 124 28.29 16.32 -17.39
C MET A 124 28.25 16.92 -15.98
N GLU A 125 27.06 16.97 -15.40
CA GLU A 125 26.83 17.32 -14.00
C GLU A 125 26.19 16.13 -13.27
N VAL A 126 26.55 15.96 -11.99
CA VAL A 126 26.01 14.89 -11.13
C VAL A 126 25.57 15.51 -9.81
N ASP A 127 24.35 15.20 -9.39
CA ASP A 127 23.83 15.59 -8.09
C ASP A 127 24.32 14.62 -7.01
N ASN A 128 25.23 15.08 -6.17
CA ASN A 128 25.77 14.34 -5.02
C ASN A 128 25.13 14.75 -3.69
N SER A 129 24.03 15.51 -3.69
CA SER A 129 23.37 15.99 -2.46
C SER A 129 23.01 14.87 -1.47
N SER A 130 22.72 13.67 -1.98
CA SER A 130 22.46 12.50 -1.13
C SER A 130 23.69 12.01 -0.35
N LEU A 131 24.92 12.29 -0.82
CA LEU A 131 26.17 11.91 -0.16
C LEU A 131 26.83 13.08 0.58
N THR A 132 26.71 14.30 0.06
CA THR A 132 27.40 15.49 0.60
C THR A 132 26.51 16.41 1.42
N GLY A 133 25.18 16.22 1.38
CA GLY A 133 24.21 17.23 1.82
C GLY A 133 24.14 18.41 0.86
#